data_AF-A0A1W9QUD7-F1
#
_entry.id   AF-A0A1W9QUD7-F1
#
_cell.length_a   1.000
_cell.length_b   1.000
_cell.length_c   1.000
_cell.angle_alpha   90.00
_cell.angle_beta   90.00
_cell.angle_gamma   90.00
#
_symmetry.space_group_name_H-M   'P 1'
#
loop_
_entity.id
_entity.type
_entity.pdbx_description
1 polymer ?
#
loop_
_entity_poly.entity_id
_entity_poly.type
_entity_poly.pdbx_seq_one_letter_code
_entity_poly.pdbx_strand_id
1 'polypeptide(L)'
;MGKIFVDACLGKETPYTPVWMMRQAGRYLPEYMAVRAEAGNFLNLCHNPPKAAEVTIQPLDIVGVDAAILFSDILVIPDEMGMDLSFVKGEGPKFSDPIETQEDVDRLIGGDEAASKLTYVYETIELLRKQLDDRGDDIALIGFTGAPWTLATYMIEGQGTKTYNICKKMMYSNPEL
;
A
#
# COMPACT_ATOMS: atom_id res chain seq x y z
N MET A 1 24.55 -8.15 -10.94
CA MET A 1 23.90 -9.26 -11.66
C MET A 1 22.49 -8.76 -12.02
N GLY A 2 21.61 -9.53 -12.68
CA GLY A 2 20.18 -9.17 -12.62
C GLY A 2 19.63 -9.37 -11.21
N LYS A 3 18.58 -8.65 -10.81
CA LYS A 3 17.90 -8.89 -9.53
C LYS A 3 17.15 -10.22 -9.61
N ILE A 4 17.49 -11.22 -8.78
CA ILE A 4 17.00 -12.61 -8.95
C ILE A 4 15.47 -12.71 -8.99
N PHE A 5 14.77 -11.94 -8.15
CA PHE A 5 13.31 -11.88 -8.17
C PHE A 5 12.76 -11.40 -9.51
N VAL A 6 13.36 -10.36 -10.10
CA VAL A 6 12.95 -9.81 -11.41
C VAL A 6 13.24 -10.82 -12.52
N ASP A 7 14.39 -11.49 -12.47
CA ASP A 7 14.75 -12.50 -13.46
C ASP A 7 13.77 -13.69 -13.44
N ALA A 8 13.37 -14.14 -12.25
CA ALA A 8 12.32 -15.16 -12.09
C ALA A 8 10.96 -14.68 -12.63
N CYS A 9 10.55 -13.44 -12.36
CA CYS A 9 9.31 -12.86 -12.92
C CYS A 9 9.33 -12.78 -14.46
N LEU A 10 10.51 -12.63 -15.06
CA LEU A 10 10.70 -12.63 -16.51
C LEU A 10 10.88 -14.04 -17.10
N GLY A 11 10.77 -15.09 -16.29
CA GLY A 11 10.89 -16.48 -16.72
C GLY A 11 12.31 -16.90 -17.09
N LYS A 12 13.34 -16.18 -16.62
CA LYS A 12 14.74 -16.57 -16.81
C LYS A 12 15.12 -17.68 -15.82
N GLU A 13 16.15 -18.45 -16.16
CA GLU A 13 16.75 -19.42 -15.24
C GLU A 13 17.42 -18.69 -14.06
N THR A 14 17.15 -19.15 -12.84
CA THR A 14 17.73 -18.61 -11.62
C THR A 14 18.41 -19.72 -10.81
N PRO A 15 19.48 -19.42 -10.05
CA PRO A 15 20.22 -20.44 -9.29
C PRO A 15 19.40 -21.09 -8.16
N TYR A 16 18.34 -20.41 -7.71
CA TYR A 16 17.34 -20.91 -6.77
C TYR A 16 16.00 -20.18 -7.00
N THR A 17 14.93 -20.65 -6.36
CA THR A 17 13.61 -19.99 -6.41
C THR A 17 13.58 -18.81 -5.43
N PRO A 18 13.44 -17.55 -5.88
CA PRO A 18 13.39 -16.41 -4.97
C PRO A 18 12.08 -16.37 -4.17
N VAL A 19 12.15 -15.88 -2.94
CA VAL A 19 11.01 -15.81 -2.01
C VAL A 19 10.86 -14.42 -1.39
N TRP A 20 9.61 -13.98 -1.26
CA TRP A 20 9.21 -12.85 -0.43
C TRP A 20 7.84 -13.16 0.17
N MET A 21 7.41 -12.41 1.18
CA MET A 21 6.14 -12.69 1.87
C MET A 21 5.24 -11.46 1.90
N MET A 22 3.96 -11.65 1.57
CA MET A 22 2.95 -10.61 1.79
C MET A 22 2.91 -10.27 3.28
N ARG A 23 2.94 -8.96 3.59
CA ARG A 23 3.03 -8.42 4.96
C ARG A 23 4.32 -8.80 5.71
N GLN A 24 5.44 -9.00 5.00
CA GLN A 24 6.76 -9.20 5.61
C GLN A 24 7.17 -8.05 6.54
N ALA A 25 6.83 -6.80 6.22
CA ALA A 25 6.90 -5.69 7.15
C ALA A 25 5.59 -5.65 7.98
N GLY A 26 5.62 -6.21 9.19
CA GLY A 26 4.38 -6.37 9.94
C GLY A 26 4.54 -6.70 11.42
N ARG A 27 3.38 -6.76 12.09
CA ARG A 27 3.24 -6.87 13.56
C ARG A 27 3.87 -8.13 14.20
N TYR A 28 4.30 -9.09 13.38
CA TYR A 28 5.02 -10.27 13.88
C TYR A 28 6.48 -9.97 14.21
N LEU A 29 7.03 -8.86 13.70
CA LEU A 29 8.36 -8.36 14.01
C LEU A 29 8.30 -7.37 15.20
N PRO A 30 9.00 -7.64 16.31
CA PRO A 30 9.13 -6.68 17.42
C PRO A 30 9.69 -5.32 16.99
N GLU A 31 10.62 -5.30 16.04
CA GLU A 31 11.28 -4.11 15.48
C GLU A 31 10.26 -3.23 14.74
N TYR A 32 9.38 -3.84 13.95
CA TYR A 32 8.27 -3.15 13.30
C TYR A 32 7.35 -2.51 14.35
N MET A 33 7.04 -3.24 15.42
CA MET A 33 6.16 -2.75 16.48
C MET A 33 6.76 -1.57 17.23
N ALA A 34 8.09 -1.53 17.40
CA ALA A 34 8.79 -0.39 17.98
C ALA A 34 8.64 0.87 17.11
N VAL A 35 8.96 0.79 15.82
CA VAL A 35 8.84 1.93 14.89
C VAL A 35 7.39 2.41 14.80
N ARG A 36 6.43 1.47 14.74
CA ARG A 36 5.00 1.77 14.71
C ARG A 36 4.54 2.50 15.99
N ALA A 37 5.06 2.13 17.15
CA ALA A 37 4.72 2.81 18.41
C ALA A 37 5.17 4.28 18.39
N GLU A 38 6.34 4.57 17.81
CA GLU A 38 6.84 5.94 17.68
C GLU A 38 6.08 6.78 16.63
N ALA A 39 5.53 6.14 15.58
CA ALA A 39 4.70 6.83 14.58
C ALA A 39 3.28 7.14 15.10
N GLY A 40 2.86 6.46 16.17
CA GLY A 40 1.55 6.63 16.82
C GLY A 40 0.43 5.87 16.11
N ASN A 41 0.22 6.13 14.82
CA ASN A 41 -0.77 5.42 14.01
C ASN A 41 -0.21 4.95 12.66
N PHE A 42 -0.99 4.16 11.93
CA PHE A 42 -0.56 3.53 10.68
C PHE A 42 -0.41 4.52 9.52
N LEU A 43 -1.30 5.50 9.38
CA LEU A 43 -1.20 6.54 8.34
C LEU A 43 0.01 7.44 8.59
N ASN A 44 0.25 7.86 9.83
CA ASN A 44 1.44 8.62 10.21
C ASN A 44 2.73 7.87 9.83
N LEU A 45 2.74 6.53 9.95
CA LEU A 45 3.87 5.73 9.53
C LEU A 45 4.03 5.74 8.00
N CYS A 46 2.93 5.64 7.24
CA CYS A 46 2.96 5.74 5.77
C CYS A 46 3.40 7.14 5.29
N HIS A 47 2.99 8.20 6.00
CA HIS A 47 3.29 9.60 5.68
C HIS A 47 4.67 10.04 6.19
N ASN A 48 5.47 9.13 6.75
CA ASN A 48 6.84 9.40 7.20
C ASN A 48 7.82 8.56 6.38
N PRO A 49 8.36 9.10 5.27
CA PRO A 49 9.19 8.33 4.35
C PRO A 49 10.40 7.65 5.00
N PRO A 50 11.17 8.29 5.92
CA PRO A 50 12.24 7.62 6.65
C PRO A 50 11.76 6.39 7.43
N LYS A 51 10.65 6.49 8.17
CA LYS A 51 10.12 5.36 8.96
C LYS A 51 9.49 4.28 8.09
N ALA A 52 8.80 4.66 7.01
CA ALA A 52 8.26 3.72 6.03
C ALA A 52 9.38 2.93 5.34
N ALA A 53 10.49 3.60 4.99
CA ALA A 53 11.68 2.94 4.46
C ALA A 53 12.31 2.00 5.48
N GLU A 54 12.47 2.45 6.74
CA GLU A 54 13.01 1.62 7.83
C GLU A 54 12.26 0.30 7.99
N VAL A 55 10.94 0.34 8.13
CA VAL A 55 10.14 -0.89 8.28
C VAL A 55 10.11 -1.77 7.03
N THR A 56 10.31 -1.18 5.84
CA THR A 56 10.38 -1.92 4.58
C THR A 56 11.65 -2.76 4.50
N ILE A 57 12.78 -2.28 5.04
CA ILE A 57 14.09 -2.96 5.00
C ILE A 57 14.21 -4.06 6.07
N GLN A 58 13.60 -3.88 7.25
CA GLN A 58 13.68 -4.84 8.37
C GLN A 58 13.57 -6.33 7.96
N PRO A 59 12.61 -6.76 7.11
CA PRO A 59 12.44 -8.16 6.78
C PRO A 59 13.56 -8.73 5.91
N LEU A 60 14.31 -7.90 5.18
CA LEU A 60 15.48 -8.33 4.41
C LEU A 60 16.53 -8.93 5.34
N ASP A 61 16.82 -8.23 6.45
CA ASP A 61 17.86 -8.62 7.39
C ASP A 61 17.38 -9.69 8.39
N ILE A 62 16.11 -9.66 8.76
CA ILE A 62 15.55 -10.57 9.77
C ILE A 62 15.12 -11.91 9.17
N VAL A 63 14.54 -11.89 7.97
CA VAL A 63 13.95 -13.10 7.36
C VAL A 63 14.71 -13.58 6.12
N GLY A 64 15.53 -12.73 5.50
CA GLY A 64 16.35 -13.13 4.35
C GLY A 64 15.54 -13.35 3.06
N VAL A 65 14.62 -12.43 2.76
CA VAL A 65 13.82 -12.46 1.52
C VAL A 65 14.53 -11.82 0.33
N ASP A 66 14.18 -12.21 -0.89
CA ASP A 66 14.80 -11.78 -2.15
C ASP A 66 14.18 -10.51 -2.76
N ALA A 67 13.14 -9.95 -2.12
CA ALA A 67 12.51 -8.70 -2.54
C ALA A 67 11.98 -7.91 -1.33
N ALA A 68 12.18 -6.60 -1.39
CA ALA A 68 11.48 -5.63 -0.55
C ALA A 68 10.15 -5.26 -1.21
N ILE A 69 9.12 -5.05 -0.41
CA ILE A 69 7.86 -4.44 -0.86
C ILE A 69 7.65 -3.15 -0.09
N LEU A 70 7.33 -2.07 -0.83
CA LEU A 70 7.01 -0.77 -0.27
C LEU A 70 6.05 -0.90 0.92
N PHE A 71 6.40 -0.31 2.06
CA PHE A 71 5.43 -0.13 3.14
C PHE A 71 4.52 1.07 2.83
N SER A 72 3.28 0.78 2.47
CA SER A 72 2.21 1.75 2.23
C SER A 72 0.86 1.05 2.43
N ASP A 73 -0.25 1.65 1.99
CA ASP A 73 -1.57 1.05 1.95
C ASP A 73 -2.25 1.33 0.62
N ILE A 74 -3.17 0.46 0.17
CA ILE A 74 -3.91 0.70 -1.07
C ILE A 74 -4.86 1.91 -0.94
N LEU A 75 -5.30 2.22 0.28
CA LEU A 75 -6.31 3.24 0.55
C LEU A 75 -5.76 4.67 0.59
N VAL A 76 -4.43 4.85 0.50
CA VAL A 76 -3.82 6.17 0.30
C VAL A 76 -4.28 6.83 -1.00
N ILE A 77 -4.68 6.03 -2.01
CA ILE A 77 -5.19 6.58 -3.27
C ILE A 77 -6.53 7.28 -3.04
N PRO A 78 -7.60 6.63 -2.56
CA PRO A 78 -8.85 7.32 -2.23
C PRO A 78 -8.69 8.48 -1.23
N ASP A 79 -7.77 8.37 -0.27
CA ASP A 79 -7.44 9.45 0.66
C ASP A 79 -6.96 10.71 -0.09
N GLU A 80 -5.98 10.56 -0.99
CA GLU A 80 -5.49 11.68 -1.81
C GLU A 80 -6.47 12.12 -2.93
N MET A 81 -7.41 11.26 -3.31
CA MET A 81 -8.56 11.61 -4.14
C MET A 81 -9.58 12.48 -3.38
N GLY A 82 -9.37 12.75 -2.09
CA GLY A 82 -10.14 13.69 -1.29
C GLY A 82 -11.18 13.06 -0.36
N MET A 83 -11.14 11.74 -0.16
CA MET A 83 -11.95 11.07 0.86
C MET A 83 -11.26 11.11 2.23
N ASP A 84 -12.02 11.04 3.33
CA ASP A 84 -11.49 11.15 4.68
C ASP A 84 -11.21 9.78 5.31
N LEU A 85 -9.97 9.28 5.13
CA LEU A 85 -9.52 7.98 5.64
C LEU A 85 -9.05 8.05 7.10
N SER A 86 -9.55 7.13 7.91
CA SER A 86 -9.06 6.90 9.27
C SER A 86 -8.81 5.42 9.55
N PHE A 87 -7.83 5.11 10.40
CA PHE A 87 -7.59 3.75 10.88
C PHE A 87 -7.99 3.62 12.34
N VAL A 88 -9.13 2.99 12.58
CA VAL A 88 -9.65 2.75 13.93
C VAL A 88 -9.04 1.48 14.50
N LYS A 89 -8.47 1.58 15.71
CA LYS A 89 -7.78 0.46 16.37
C LYS A 89 -8.76 -0.69 16.62
N GLY A 90 -8.51 -1.83 15.97
CA GLY A 90 -9.32 -3.04 16.11
C GLY A 90 -10.46 -3.17 15.09
N GLU A 91 -10.80 -2.09 14.38
CA GLU A 91 -11.87 -2.07 13.38
C GLU A 91 -11.34 -2.00 11.95
N GLY A 92 -10.17 -1.38 11.74
CA GLY A 92 -9.53 -1.26 10.43
C GLY A 92 -9.74 0.11 9.78
N PRO A 93 -9.58 0.21 8.45
CA PRO A 93 -9.76 1.46 7.73
C PRO A 93 -11.24 1.83 7.60
N LYS A 94 -11.53 3.12 7.69
CA LYS A 94 -12.86 3.69 7.54
C LYS A 94 -12.80 5.05 6.84
N PHE A 95 -13.66 5.24 5.86
CA PHE A 95 -13.98 6.53 5.26
C PHE A 95 -15.18 7.14 5.98
N SER A 96 -15.10 8.42 6.34
CA SER A 96 -16.23 9.12 6.97
C SER A 96 -17.29 9.57 5.95
N ASP A 97 -16.93 9.59 4.67
CA ASP A 97 -17.68 10.12 3.54
C ASP A 97 -17.78 9.10 2.38
N PRO A 98 -18.41 7.92 2.55
CA PRO A 98 -18.53 6.94 1.48
C PRO A 98 -19.28 7.48 0.24
N ILE A 99 -19.02 6.89 -0.92
CA ILE A 99 -19.66 7.24 -2.20
C ILE A 99 -21.04 6.60 -2.28
N GLU A 100 -22.07 7.43 -2.44
CA GLU A 100 -23.46 6.97 -2.60
C GLU A 100 -24.12 7.51 -3.89
N THR A 101 -23.64 8.64 -4.40
CA THR A 101 -24.24 9.41 -5.47
C THR A 101 -23.21 9.90 -6.50
N GLN A 102 -23.69 10.38 -7.65
CA GLN A 102 -22.82 11.00 -8.67
C GLN A 102 -22.08 12.23 -8.12
N GLU A 103 -22.72 13.01 -7.26
CA GLU A 103 -22.08 14.19 -6.63
C GLU A 103 -20.88 13.78 -5.76
N ASP A 104 -20.94 12.61 -5.11
CA ASP A 104 -19.81 12.06 -4.35
C ASP A 104 -18.66 11.57 -5.25
N VAL A 105 -18.95 11.20 -6.50
CA VAL A 105 -17.92 10.86 -7.49
C VAL A 105 -17.31 12.13 -8.08
N ASP A 106 -18.16 13.12 -8.40
CA ASP A 106 -17.75 14.38 -9.04
C ASP A 106 -16.84 15.23 -8.14
N ARG A 107 -16.91 15.06 -6.81
CA ARG A 107 -16.00 15.75 -5.87
C ARG A 107 -14.61 15.13 -5.79
N LEU A 108 -14.41 13.92 -6.32
CA LEU A 108 -13.12 13.25 -6.25
C LEU A 108 -12.09 13.96 -7.12
N ILE A 109 -10.88 14.07 -6.58
CA ILE A 109 -9.72 14.54 -7.30
C ILE A 109 -9.15 13.34 -8.06
N GLY A 110 -8.98 13.49 -9.37
CA GLY A 110 -8.56 12.40 -10.26
C GLY A 110 -7.23 12.68 -10.97
N GLY A 111 -6.71 11.65 -11.65
CA GLY A 111 -5.57 11.77 -12.57
C GLY A 111 -4.30 12.31 -11.92
N ASP A 112 -3.62 13.21 -12.64
CA ASP A 112 -2.33 13.76 -12.23
C ASP A 112 -2.41 14.58 -10.94
N GLU A 113 -3.56 15.19 -10.64
CA GLU A 113 -3.72 16.00 -9.44
C GLU A 113 -3.66 15.12 -8.18
N ALA A 114 -4.45 14.04 -8.12
CA ALA A 114 -4.39 13.09 -7.01
C ALA A 114 -3.02 12.39 -6.94
N ALA A 115 -2.47 11.98 -8.09
CA ALA A 115 -1.17 11.36 -8.16
C ALA A 115 -0.06 12.27 -7.59
N SER A 116 -0.14 13.59 -7.81
CA SER A 116 0.86 14.55 -7.33
C SER A 116 0.89 14.71 -5.80
N LYS A 117 -0.18 14.32 -5.10
CA LYS A 117 -0.27 14.42 -3.64
C LYS A 117 0.35 13.25 -2.89
N LEU A 118 0.61 12.13 -3.57
CA LEU A 118 1.29 10.95 -3.03
C LEU A 118 2.81 11.17 -2.81
N THR A 119 3.23 12.38 -2.47
CA THR A 119 4.64 12.79 -2.35
C THR A 119 5.40 11.89 -1.39
N TYR A 120 4.81 11.55 -0.24
CA TYR A 120 5.41 10.66 0.75
C TYR A 120 5.65 9.24 0.21
N VAL A 121 4.80 8.75 -0.70
CA VAL A 121 5.01 7.45 -1.36
C VAL A 121 6.22 7.52 -2.28
N TYR A 122 6.30 8.56 -3.12
CA TYR A 122 7.42 8.73 -4.05
C TYR A 122 8.74 8.94 -3.31
N GLU A 123 8.76 9.79 -2.28
CA GLU A 123 9.93 9.99 -1.41
C GLU A 123 10.39 8.68 -0.75
N THR A 124 9.44 7.85 -0.30
CA THR A 124 9.77 6.53 0.28
C THR A 124 10.41 5.61 -0.76
N ILE A 125 9.89 5.58 -1.98
CA ILE A 125 10.44 4.80 -3.09
C ILE A 125 11.86 5.26 -3.43
N GLU A 126 12.10 6.57 -3.50
CA GLU A 126 13.44 7.14 -3.77
C GLU A 126 14.44 6.75 -2.68
N LEU A 127 14.06 6.90 -1.41
CA LEU A 127 14.88 6.50 -0.26
C LEU A 127 15.21 5.01 -0.30
N LEU A 128 14.20 4.16 -0.54
CA LEU A 128 14.37 2.71 -0.62
C LEU A 128 15.25 2.32 -1.80
N ARG A 129 15.08 2.92 -2.97
CA ARG A 129 15.90 2.60 -4.13
C ARG A 129 17.37 2.89 -3.84
N LYS A 130 17.67 4.06 -3.25
CA LYS A 130 19.02 4.42 -2.83
C LYS A 130 19.58 3.42 -1.80
N GLN A 131 18.84 3.13 -0.74
CA GLN A 131 19.28 2.20 0.30
C GLN A 131 19.56 0.79 -0.26
N LEU A 132 18.69 0.29 -1.13
CA LEU A 132 18.87 -1.03 -1.76
C LEU A 132 20.03 -1.06 -2.75
N ASP A 133 20.30 0.04 -3.46
CA ASP A 133 21.47 0.14 -4.34
C ASP A 133 22.77 0.20 -3.52
N ASP A 134 22.80 0.94 -2.41
CA ASP A 134 23.95 1.06 -1.51
C ASP A 134 24.28 -0.28 -0.81
N ARG A 135 23.29 -1.17 -0.62
CA ARG A 135 23.49 -2.52 -0.04
C ARG A 135 24.27 -3.46 -0.94
N GLY A 136 24.11 -3.34 -2.26
CA GLY A 136 24.82 -4.17 -3.24
C GLY A 136 24.42 -5.64 -3.30
N ASP A 137 23.30 -6.04 -2.68
CA ASP A 137 22.75 -7.41 -2.65
C ASP A 137 21.73 -7.68 -3.78
N ASP A 138 21.63 -6.79 -4.78
CA ASP A 138 20.74 -6.89 -5.96
C ASP A 138 19.25 -7.11 -5.60
N ILE A 139 18.78 -6.65 -4.43
CA ILE A 139 17.39 -6.79 -3.97
C ILE A 139 16.40 -5.95 -4.80
N ALA A 140 15.30 -6.59 -5.20
CA ALA A 140 14.20 -5.93 -5.92
C ALA A 140 13.32 -5.10 -4.97
N LEU A 141 12.79 -3.98 -5.48
CA LEU A 141 11.75 -3.20 -4.80
C LEU A 141 10.43 -3.38 -5.54
N ILE A 142 9.42 -3.88 -4.85
CA ILE A 142 8.07 -4.06 -5.33
C ILE A 142 7.25 -2.83 -4.91
N GLY A 143 6.77 -2.06 -5.89
CA GLY A 143 5.66 -1.12 -5.71
C GLY A 143 4.33 -1.84 -5.84
N PHE A 144 3.23 -1.26 -5.32
CA PHE A 144 1.92 -1.87 -5.42
C PHE A 144 0.80 -0.82 -5.41
N THR A 145 -0.39 -1.25 -5.84
CA THR A 145 -1.63 -0.48 -5.75
C THR A 145 -2.83 -1.42 -5.64
N GLY A 146 -3.97 -0.90 -5.18
CA GLY A 146 -5.23 -1.61 -5.22
C GLY A 146 -5.81 -1.63 -6.64
N ALA A 147 -6.44 -2.74 -7.03
CA ALA A 147 -7.20 -2.77 -8.27
C ALA A 147 -8.42 -1.81 -8.19
N PRO A 148 -8.87 -1.21 -9.31
CA PRO A 148 -9.97 -0.25 -9.31
C PRO A 148 -11.22 -0.74 -8.58
N TRP A 149 -11.65 -1.98 -8.83
CA TRP A 149 -12.78 -2.59 -8.14
C TRP A 149 -12.58 -2.65 -6.63
N THR A 150 -11.42 -3.12 -6.17
CA THR A 150 -11.12 -3.21 -4.73
C THR A 150 -11.16 -1.85 -4.06
N LEU A 151 -10.56 -0.84 -4.68
CA LEU A 151 -10.60 0.54 -4.17
C LEU A 151 -12.05 1.04 -4.10
N ALA A 152 -12.80 0.90 -5.20
CA ALA A 152 -14.21 1.28 -5.25
C ALA A 152 -15.03 0.60 -4.14
N THR A 153 -14.76 -0.68 -3.81
CA THR A 153 -15.49 -1.32 -2.71
C THR A 153 -15.29 -0.67 -1.36
N TYR A 154 -14.08 -0.18 -1.06
CA TYR A 154 -13.84 0.56 0.17
C TYR A 154 -14.45 1.96 0.12
N MET A 155 -14.37 2.61 -1.04
CA MET A 155 -14.94 3.95 -1.25
C MET A 155 -16.46 3.95 -1.09
N ILE A 156 -17.14 2.90 -1.57
CA ILE A 156 -18.61 2.78 -1.52
C ILE A 156 -19.09 2.20 -0.17
N GLU A 157 -18.44 1.16 0.37
CA GLU A 157 -18.86 0.58 1.66
C GLU A 157 -18.39 1.42 2.86
N GLY A 158 -17.46 2.34 2.64
CA GLY A 158 -16.80 3.14 3.66
C GLY A 158 -15.85 2.36 4.57
N GLN A 159 -15.80 1.03 4.50
CA GLN A 159 -14.95 0.18 5.34
C GLN A 159 -14.88 -1.25 4.78
N GLY A 160 -14.07 -2.10 5.42
CA GLY A 160 -14.05 -3.53 5.08
C GLY A 160 -15.40 -4.22 5.38
N THR A 161 -15.84 -5.08 4.47
CA THR A 161 -17.08 -5.87 4.62
C THR A 161 -16.90 -7.29 4.08
N LYS A 162 -17.77 -8.21 4.52
CA LYS A 162 -17.81 -9.60 4.03
C LYS A 162 -18.90 -9.85 2.99
N THR A 163 -19.87 -8.94 2.86
CA THR A 163 -21.06 -9.15 2.04
C THR A 163 -21.09 -8.26 0.80
N TYR A 164 -20.43 -7.09 0.84
CA TYR A 164 -20.39 -6.11 -0.25
C TYR A 164 -21.80 -5.72 -0.74
N ASN A 165 -22.73 -5.60 0.21
CA ASN A 165 -24.15 -5.43 -0.11
C ASN A 165 -24.42 -4.07 -0.77
N ILE A 166 -23.72 -3.01 -0.35
CA ILE A 166 -23.94 -1.65 -0.87
C ILE A 166 -23.35 -1.57 -2.27
N CYS A 167 -22.10 -2.02 -2.47
CA CYS A 167 -21.46 -2.07 -3.78
C CYS A 167 -22.27 -2.87 -4.79
N LYS A 168 -22.67 -4.09 -4.41
CA LYS A 168 -23.43 -4.96 -5.31
C LYS A 168 -24.79 -4.35 -5.63
N LYS A 169 -25.46 -3.74 -4.63
CA LYS A 169 -26.72 -3.03 -4.88
C LYS A 169 -26.51 -1.91 -5.90
N MET A 170 -25.50 -1.05 -5.71
CA MET A 170 -25.16 0.02 -6.63
C MET A 170 -24.95 -0.52 -8.05
N MET A 171 -24.12 -1.54 -8.23
CA MET A 171 -23.90 -2.19 -9.54
C MET A 171 -25.20 -2.69 -10.21
N TYR A 172 -26.17 -3.18 -9.44
CA TYR A 172 -27.42 -3.71 -10.00
C TYR A 172 -28.48 -2.63 -10.22
N SER A 173 -28.58 -1.64 -9.32
CA SER A 173 -29.63 -0.61 -9.37
C SER A 173 -29.22 0.66 -10.11
N ASN A 174 -27.92 0.93 -10.21
CA ASN A 174 -27.36 2.10 -10.85
C ASN A 174 -25.97 1.79 -11.46
N PRO A 175 -25.89 0.96 -12.51
CA PRO A 175 -24.62 0.52 -13.10
C PRO A 175 -23.81 1.61 -13.82
N GLU A 176 -24.42 2.77 -14.10
CA GLU A 176 -23.73 3.90 -14.75
C GLU A 176 -22.97 4.78 -13.76
N LEU A 177 -23.33 4.71 -12.47
CA LEU A 177 -22.58 5.32 -11.35
C LEU A 177 -21.39 4.43 -10.97
#